data_AF-A0A2V9PK19-F1
#
_entry.id   AF-A0A2V9PK19-F1
#
_cell.length_a   1.000
_cell.length_b   1.000
_cell.length_c   1.000
_cell.angle_alpha   90.00
_cell.angle_beta   90.00
_cell.angle_gamma   90.00
#
_symmetry.space_group_name_H-M   'P 1'
#
loop_
_entity.id
_entity.type
_entity.pdbx_description
1 polymer ?
#
loop_
_entity_poly.entity_id
_entity_poly.type
_entity_poly.pdbx_seq_one_letter_code
_entity_poly.pdbx_strand_id
1 'polypeptide(L)'
;MQITLVSIMALGFFLGMRHATDPDHVIAVTTIVSRQRNVRYAALIGLLWGLGHTITIFVVGSAIILFGLVIPPRIGLSMELS
;
A
#
# COMPACT_ATOMS: atom_id res chain seq x y z
N MET A 1 -24.54 2.85 17.72
CA MET A 1 -23.81 3.80 16.86
C MET A 1 -23.88 3.27 15.43
N GLN A 2 -24.71 3.84 14.57
CA GLN A 2 -24.75 3.41 13.16
C GLN A 2 -23.56 4.04 12.45
N ILE A 3 -22.51 3.26 12.21
CA ILE A 3 -21.42 3.69 11.35
C ILE A 3 -21.96 3.67 9.91
N THR A 4 -22.09 4.84 9.29
CA THR A 4 -22.55 4.92 7.90
C THR A 4 -21.42 4.49 6.96
N LEU A 5 -21.78 3.89 5.82
CA LEU A 5 -20.81 3.51 4.78
C LEU A 5 -19.91 4.69 4.38
N VAL A 6 -20.49 5.89 4.29
CA VAL A 6 -19.76 7.14 4.00
C VAL A 6 -18.70 7.42 5.07
N SER A 7 -19.03 7.23 6.34
CA SER A 7 -18.05 7.41 7.43
C SER A 7 -16.89 6.41 7.34
N ILE A 8 -17.16 5.16 6.95
CA ILE A 8 -16.11 4.12 6.77
C ILE A 8 -15.20 4.50 5.59
N MET A 9 -15.79 4.88 4.46
CA MET A 9 -15.03 5.29 3.29
C MET A 9 -14.19 6.54 3.56
N ALA A 10 -14.76 7.53 4.24
CA ALA A 10 -14.04 8.75 4.62
C ALA A 10 -12.87 8.43 5.56
N LEU A 11 -13.09 7.63 6.60
CA LEU A 11 -12.04 7.22 7.51
C LEU A 11 -10.92 6.45 6.79
N GLY A 12 -11.29 5.47 5.95
CA GLY A 12 -10.34 4.72 5.15
C GLY A 12 -9.53 5.60 4.19
N PHE A 13 -10.17 6.60 3.57
CA PHE A 13 -9.50 7.57 2.70
C PHE A 13 -8.46 8.40 3.46
N PHE A 14 -8.82 8.99 4.61
CA PHE A 14 -7.87 9.78 5.41
C PHE A 14 -6.72 8.95 5.96
N LEU A 15 -7.00 7.72 6.42
CA LEU A 15 -5.95 6.80 6.86
C LEU A 15 -5.04 6.39 5.70
N GLY A 16 -5.60 6.15 4.52
CA GLY A 16 -4.86 5.86 3.30
C GLY A 16 -3.96 7.03 2.87
N MET A 17 -4.46 8.27 2.93
CA MET A 17 -3.64 9.46 2.65
C MET A 17 -2.46 9.59 3.62
N ARG A 18 -2.68 9.30 4.91
CA ARG A 18 -1.60 9.27 5.90
C ARG A 18 -0.56 8.21 5.54
N HIS A 19 -0.99 7.00 5.23
CA HIS A 19 -0.08 5.91 4.86
C HIS A 19 0.71 6.22 3.58
N ALA A 20 0.08 6.83 2.58
CA ALA A 20 0.75 7.24 1.34
C ALA A 20 1.87 8.29 1.56
N THR A 21 1.89 8.95 2.73
CA THR A 21 2.97 9.89 3.11
C THR A 21 4.09 9.24 3.93
N ASP A 22 4.05 7.92 4.13
CA ASP A 22 5.13 7.20 4.79
C ASP A 22 6.43 7.24 3.94
N PRO A 23 7.63 7.17 4.56
CA PRO A 23 8.89 7.41 3.87
C PRO A 23 9.16 6.51 2.65
N ASP A 24 8.70 5.27 2.68
CA ASP A 24 8.82 4.29 1.60
C ASP A 24 8.06 4.74 0.34
N HIS A 25 6.82 5.19 0.50
CA HIS A 25 6.00 5.74 -0.59
C HIS A 25 6.60 7.03 -1.14
N VAL A 26 7.07 7.92 -0.25
CA VAL A 26 7.71 9.18 -0.67
C VAL A 26 8.97 8.91 -1.49
N ILE A 27 9.84 7.98 -1.07
CA ILE A 27 11.05 7.61 -1.83
C ILE A 27 10.67 6.97 -3.17
N ALA A 28 9.68 6.08 -3.21
CA ALA A 28 9.22 5.45 -4.45
C ALA A 28 8.71 6.49 -5.46
N VAL A 29 7.79 7.37 -5.03
CA VAL A 29 7.19 8.39 -5.91
C VAL A 29 8.22 9.41 -6.37
N THR A 30 9.10 9.90 -5.48
CA THR A 30 10.16 10.84 -5.86
C THR A 30 11.16 10.21 -6.83
N THR A 31 11.47 8.92 -6.69
CA THR A 31 12.29 8.17 -7.65
C THR A 31 11.62 8.06 -9.03
N ILE A 32 10.32 7.77 -9.07
CA ILE A 32 9.56 7.68 -10.32
C ILE A 32 9.51 9.05 -11.01
N VAL A 33 9.14 10.10 -10.29
CA VAL A 33 8.98 11.45 -10.86
C VAL A 33 10.33 12.06 -11.27
N SER A 34 11.42 11.78 -10.54
CA SER A 34 12.75 12.27 -10.91
C SER A 34 13.33 11.59 -12.16
N ARG A 35 12.95 10.33 -12.43
CA ARG A 35 13.40 9.59 -13.63
C ARG A 35 12.52 9.83 -14.86
N GLN A 36 11.26 10.22 -14.68
CA GLN A 36 10.31 10.39 -15.77
C GLN A 36 10.13 11.86 -16.15
N ARG A 37 10.45 12.21 -17.40
CA ARG A 37 10.26 13.58 -17.92
C ARG A 37 8.79 13.97 -18.14
N ASN A 38 7.90 13.00 -18.24
CA ASN A 38 6.48 13.22 -18.53
C ASN A 38 5.62 12.72 -17.38
N VAL A 39 4.85 13.65 -16.80
CA VAL A 39 3.97 13.41 -15.64
C VAL A 39 2.94 12.32 -15.90
N ARG A 40 2.44 12.16 -17.14
CA ARG A 40 1.47 11.10 -17.47
C ARG A 40 2.09 9.70 -17.33
N TYR A 41 3.33 9.54 -17.79
CA TYR A 41 4.05 8.28 -17.65
C TYR A 41 4.45 8.03 -16.20
N ALA A 42 4.87 9.07 -15.46
CA ALA A 42 5.12 8.96 -14.02
C ALA A 42 3.87 8.51 -13.25
N ALA A 43 2.71 9.10 -13.56
CA ALA A 43 1.43 8.73 -12.96
C ALA A 43 1.01 7.29 -13.31
N LEU A 44 1.19 6.86 -14.56
CA LEU A 44 0.91 5.48 -14.96
C LEU A 44 1.80 4.48 -14.23
N ILE A 45 3.09 4.76 -14.11
CA ILE A 45 4.03 3.90 -13.36
C ILE A 45 3.66 3.87 -11.88
N GLY A 46 3.35 5.03 -11.28
CA GLY A 46 2.88 5.10 -9.90
C GLY A 46 1.58 4.31 -9.66
N LEU A 47 0.65 4.35 -10.62
CA LEU A 47 -0.60 3.60 -10.55
C LEU A 47 -0.36 2.09 -10.66
N LEU A 48 0.46 1.64 -11.60
CA LEU A 48 0.82 0.21 -11.76
C LEU A 48 1.54 -0.31 -10.51
N TRP A 49 2.46 0.49 -9.96
CA TRP A 49 3.15 0.18 -8.72
C TRP A 49 2.19 0.07 -7.53
N GLY A 50 1.33 1.08 -7.33
CA GLY A 50 0.34 1.08 -6.26
C GLY A 50 -0.65 -0.08 -6.36
N LEU A 51 -1.13 -0.40 -7.58
CA LEU A 51 -1.98 -1.58 -7.81
C LEU A 51 -1.27 -2.88 -7.44
N GLY A 52 -0.02 -3.06 -7.89
CA GLY A 52 0.76 -4.25 -7.56
C GLY A 52 0.96 -4.41 -6.06
N HIS A 53 1.25 -3.31 -5.36
CA HIS A 53 1.38 -3.28 -3.91
C HIS A 53 0.07 -3.67 -3.20
N THR A 54 -1.06 -3.04 -3.57
CA THR A 54 -2.38 -3.38 -3.00
C THR A 54 -2.77 -4.83 -3.25
N ILE A 55 -2.56 -5.35 -4.47
CA ILE A 55 -2.88 -6.74 -4.81
C ILE A 55 -2.06 -7.70 -3.95
N THR A 56 -0.77 -7.42 -3.77
CA THR A 56 0.12 -8.27 -2.96
C THR A 56 -0.34 -8.33 -1.51
N ILE A 57 -0.60 -7.17 -0.88
CA ILE A 57 -1.12 -7.09 0.49
C ILE A 57 -2.46 -7.79 0.60
N PHE A 58 -3.37 -7.56 -0.36
CA PHE A 58 -4.69 -8.16 -0.34
C PHE A 58 -4.62 -9.68 -0.41
N VAL A 59 -3.84 -10.25 -1.35
CA VAL A 59 -3.72 -11.69 -1.54
C VAL A 59 -3.04 -12.34 -0.33
N VAL A 60 -1.87 -11.84 0.08
CA VAL A 60 -1.10 -12.42 1.19
C VAL A 60 -1.85 -12.23 2.51
N GLY A 61 -2.35 -11.02 2.78
CA GLY A 61 -3.14 -10.72 3.98
C GLY A 61 -4.41 -11.54 4.07
N SER A 62 -5.16 -11.69 2.98
CA SER A 62 -6.35 -12.54 2.95
C SER A 62 -6.00 -14.01 3.20
N ALA A 63 -4.90 -14.51 2.63
CA ALA A 63 -4.45 -15.88 2.89
C ALA A 63 -4.11 -16.08 4.38
N ILE A 64 -3.38 -15.14 5.00
CA ILE A 64 -3.07 -15.19 6.43
C ILE A 64 -4.33 -15.27 7.28
N ILE A 65 -5.31 -14.41 7.01
CA ILE A 65 -6.56 -14.33 7.77
C ILE A 65 -7.42 -15.58 7.56
N LEU A 66 -7.62 -16.01 6.30
CA LEU A 66 -8.50 -17.13 5.96
C LEU A 66 -7.96 -18.48 6.46
N PHE A 67 -6.64 -18.67 6.40
CA PHE A 67 -5.99 -19.92 6.83
C PHE A 67 -5.48 -19.86 8.28
N GLY A 68 -5.66 -18.73 8.98
CA GLY A 68 -5.19 -18.55 10.36
C GLY A 68 -3.67 -18.72 10.50
N LEU A 69 -2.90 -18.31 9.48
CA LEU A 69 -1.45 -18.51 9.47
C LEU A 69 -0.79 -17.61 10.51
N VAL A 70 0.01 -18.21 11.38
CA VAL A 70 0.85 -17.46 12.32
C VAL A 70 2.21 -17.28 11.68
N ILE A 71 2.55 -16.04 11.29
CA ILE A 71 3.89 -15.72 10.76
C ILE A 71 4.84 -15.50 11.96
N PRO A 72 5.88 -16.34 12.12
CA PRO A 72 6.89 -16.14 13.15
C PRO A 72 7.61 -14.79 12.95
N PRO A 73 7.99 -14.08 14.04
CA PRO A 73 8.63 -12.77 13.93
C PRO A 73 9.87 -12.75 13.03
N ARG A 74 10.65 -13.84 13.01
CA ARG A 74 11.83 -13.97 12.14
C ARG A 74 11.48 -13.92 10.65
N ILE A 75 10.36 -14.53 10.27
CA ILE A 75 9.88 -14.54 8.88
C ILE A 75 9.27 -13.17 8.57
N GLY A 76 8.49 -12.59 9.48
CA GLY A 76 7.97 -11.22 9.33
C GLY A 76 9.08 -10.20 9.09
N LEU A 77 10.13 -10.22 9.92
CA LEU A 77 11.28 -9.31 9.77
C LEU A 77 12.05 -9.52 8.46
N SER A 78 12.10 -10.76 7.95
CA SER A 78 12.73 -11.04 6.66
C SER A 78 11.96 -10.42 5.48
N MET A 79 10.65 -10.20 5.64
CA MET A 79 9.82 -9.52 4.63
C MET A 79 10.02 -8.00 4.65
N GLU A 80 10.61 -7.44 5.72
CA GLU A 80 10.94 -6.01 5.84
C GLU A 80 12.27 -5.63 5.17
N LEU A 81 13.11 -6.61 4.79
CA LEU A 81 14.46 -6.40 4.23
C LEU A 81 14.46 -6.12 2.71
N SER A 82 13.74 -5.10 2.26
CA SER A 82 13.88 -4.55 0.89
C SER A 82 14.94 -3.45 0.82
#